data_AF-Q49407-F1
#
_entry.id   AF-Q49407-F1
#
_cell.length_a   1.000
_cell.length_b   1.000
_cell.length_c   1.000
_cell.angle_alpha   90.00
_cell.angle_beta   90.00
_cell.angle_gamma   90.00
#
_symmetry.space_group_name_H-M   'P 1'
#
loop_
_entity.id
_entity.type
_entity.pdbx_description
1 polymer ?
#
loop_
_entity_poly.entity_id
_entity_poly.type
_entity_poly.pdbx_seq_one_letter_code
_entity_poly.pdbx_strand_id
1 'polypeptide(L)'
;MNNFDYYRDFDDFQRRETINFFLAKFPFASKAQLDVFLEQAKTAYVKLRTSNPKNVDWNQMLVLLLKKFGPEARSEKERLKRILSLQEQLKVRLEGEINRQVQQNSELFSQLKQSESEIIQMQQLVEAKEHQIEALNKQLHAIKEANKKLIEEHESINVEELLKEYEVQCNEAIYKRDQHIQTVFEDKLALKDGEISETQSLLKTAEKEKQALKKAYKLVVNSLQKHQKLTTEIEIDFTKLDEIIATIFDETKNPKTGFTNFIKQFEKTKAKLTKKIAEITKLDHSTPTNYQQETPASQQQLDQENEPIKPSKKSNSSSLPRGTTQPKSNSINRVSKLID
;
A
#
# COMPACT_ATOMS: atom_id res chain seq x y z
N MET A 1 9.86 -114.72 -82.38
CA MET A 1 10.81 -113.83 -81.67
C MET A 1 11.31 -112.80 -82.67
N ASN A 2 11.57 -111.59 -82.18
CA ASN A 2 12.56 -110.63 -82.70
C ASN A 2 11.97 -109.26 -83.05
N ASN A 3 12.23 -108.34 -82.11
CA ASN A 3 12.83 -107.04 -82.36
C ASN A 3 12.16 -106.21 -83.45
N PHE A 4 11.29 -105.29 -83.06
CA PHE A 4 11.60 -103.86 -83.09
C PHE A 4 10.33 -103.08 -82.72
N ASP A 5 9.86 -103.24 -81.46
CA ASP A 5 9.14 -102.19 -80.71
C ASP A 5 10.05 -100.97 -80.41
N TYR A 6 11.08 -100.74 -81.24
CA TYR A 6 12.18 -99.82 -81.01
C TYR A 6 12.07 -98.51 -81.81
N TYR A 7 10.95 -98.27 -82.49
CA TYR A 7 10.67 -96.99 -83.11
C TYR A 7 9.32 -96.45 -82.63
N ARG A 8 9.18 -96.43 -81.30
CA ARG A 8 8.39 -95.39 -80.65
C ARG A 8 9.01 -94.06 -81.04
N ASP A 9 8.16 -93.28 -81.69
CA ASP A 9 8.14 -91.85 -81.65
C ASP A 9 9.23 -91.16 -82.49
N PHE A 10 8.74 -90.29 -83.36
CA PHE A 10 9.42 -89.06 -83.75
C PHE A 10 10.26 -88.56 -82.57
N ASP A 11 11.55 -88.90 -82.57
CA ASP A 11 12.42 -88.88 -81.39
C ASP A 11 12.33 -87.49 -80.75
N ASP A 12 12.39 -87.40 -79.42
CA ASP A 12 12.37 -86.11 -78.72
C ASP A 12 13.37 -85.10 -79.30
N PHE A 13 14.49 -85.60 -79.83
CA PHE A 13 15.47 -84.82 -80.59
C PHE A 13 14.87 -84.20 -81.87
N GLN A 14 14.27 -84.99 -82.75
CA GLN A 14 13.65 -84.51 -83.99
C GLN A 14 12.49 -83.56 -83.69
N ARG A 15 11.70 -83.85 -82.66
CA ARG A 15 10.62 -82.98 -82.19
C ARG A 15 11.16 -81.62 -81.73
N ARG A 16 12.22 -81.60 -80.90
CA ARG A 16 12.86 -80.35 -80.44
C ARG A 16 13.46 -79.55 -81.58
N GLU A 17 14.17 -80.20 -82.50
CA GLU A 17 14.72 -79.51 -83.69
C GLU A 17 13.61 -78.93 -84.56
N THR A 18 12.51 -79.65 -84.74
CA THR A 18 11.34 -79.17 -85.50
C THR A 18 10.73 -77.93 -84.84
N ILE A 19 10.58 -77.94 -83.51
CA ILE A 19 10.05 -76.79 -82.74
C ILE A 19 10.99 -75.59 -82.88
N ASN A 20 12.29 -75.77 -82.64
CA ASN A 20 13.27 -74.68 -82.72
C ASN A 20 13.35 -74.10 -84.13
N PHE A 21 13.37 -74.95 -85.16
CA PHE A 21 13.36 -74.55 -86.55
C PHE A 21 12.09 -73.74 -86.90
N PHE A 22 10.92 -74.19 -86.43
CA PHE A 22 9.66 -73.49 -86.67
C PHE A 22 9.62 -72.12 -85.98
N LEU A 23 9.96 -72.04 -84.69
CA LEU A 23 9.92 -70.79 -83.93
C LEU A 23 10.96 -69.77 -84.41
N ALA A 24 12.12 -70.22 -84.88
CA ALA A 24 13.12 -69.36 -85.49
C ALA A 24 12.61 -68.72 -86.80
N LYS A 25 11.75 -69.40 -87.56
CA LYS A 25 11.18 -68.88 -88.80
C LYS A 25 9.86 -68.14 -88.60
N PHE A 26 9.10 -68.48 -87.57
CA PHE A 26 7.78 -67.91 -87.27
C PHE A 26 7.63 -67.56 -85.78
N PRO A 27 8.28 -66.49 -85.27
CA PRO A 27 8.24 -66.13 -83.84
C PRO A 27 6.85 -65.70 -83.35
N PHE A 28 5.95 -65.35 -84.28
CA PHE A 28 4.57 -64.96 -83.98
C PHE A 28 3.54 -66.02 -84.37
N ALA A 29 3.97 -67.25 -84.68
CA ALA A 29 3.04 -68.33 -85.00
C ALA A 29 2.18 -68.67 -83.77
N SER A 30 0.89 -68.92 -84.00
CA SER A 30 0.02 -69.39 -82.93
C SER A 30 0.40 -70.82 -82.52
N LYS A 31 0.07 -71.21 -81.29
CA LYS A 31 0.24 -72.59 -80.82
C LYS A 31 -0.39 -73.61 -81.78
N ALA A 32 -1.57 -73.29 -82.32
CA ALA A 32 -2.26 -74.13 -83.31
C ALA A 32 -1.44 -74.31 -84.61
N GLN A 33 -0.73 -73.28 -85.08
CA GLN A 33 0.13 -73.39 -86.26
C GLN A 33 1.35 -74.28 -85.99
N LEU A 34 1.93 -74.19 -84.79
CA LEU A 34 3.02 -75.06 -84.36
C LEU A 34 2.57 -76.53 -84.30
N ASP A 35 1.39 -76.81 -83.73
CA ASP A 35 0.86 -78.16 -83.59
C ASP A 35 0.63 -78.84 -84.96
N VAL A 36 0.05 -78.11 -85.92
CA VAL A 36 -0.14 -78.63 -87.29
C VAL A 36 1.22 -78.85 -87.99
N PHE A 37 2.23 -78.00 -87.72
CA PHE A 37 3.58 -78.17 -88.29
C PHE A 37 4.24 -79.44 -87.77
N LEU A 38 4.11 -79.69 -86.46
CA LEU A 38 4.64 -80.89 -85.82
C LEU A 38 3.99 -82.16 -86.37
N GLU A 39 2.67 -82.17 -86.59
CA GLU A 39 1.98 -83.33 -87.18
C GLU A 39 2.39 -83.58 -88.64
N GLN A 40 2.55 -82.52 -89.44
CA GLN A 40 3.07 -82.67 -90.80
C GLN A 40 4.52 -83.15 -90.80
N ALA A 41 5.35 -82.65 -89.88
CA ALA A 41 6.73 -83.09 -89.72
C ALA A 41 6.83 -84.55 -89.30
N LYS A 42 5.98 -84.98 -88.36
CA LYS A 42 5.86 -86.38 -87.94
C LYS A 42 5.48 -87.28 -89.12
N THR A 43 4.47 -86.88 -89.90
CA THR A 43 4.02 -87.64 -91.07
C THR A 43 5.10 -87.73 -92.14
N ALA A 44 5.82 -86.63 -92.37
CA ALA A 44 6.96 -86.54 -93.29
C ALA A 44 8.11 -87.45 -92.86
N TYR A 45 8.45 -87.44 -91.58
CA TYR A 45 9.50 -88.28 -91.00
C TYR A 45 9.21 -89.77 -91.20
N VAL A 46 7.98 -90.19 -90.89
CA VAL A 46 7.55 -91.59 -91.09
C VAL A 46 7.69 -91.99 -92.55
N LYS A 47 7.24 -91.14 -93.48
CA LYS A 47 7.39 -91.40 -94.93
C LYS A 47 8.84 -91.51 -95.38
N LEU A 48 9.73 -90.65 -94.88
CA LEU A 48 11.14 -90.67 -95.28
C LEU A 48 11.86 -91.92 -94.80
N ARG A 49 11.59 -92.36 -93.56
CA ARG A 49 12.16 -93.60 -93.01
C ARG A 49 11.69 -94.84 -93.77
N THR A 50 10.44 -94.85 -94.25
CA THR A 50 9.93 -95.97 -95.06
C THR A 50 10.52 -96.05 -96.46
N SER A 51 10.92 -94.92 -97.06
CA SER A 51 11.44 -94.90 -98.45
C SER A 51 12.96 -95.01 -98.56
N ASN A 52 13.73 -94.54 -97.57
CA ASN A 52 15.19 -94.63 -97.58
C ASN A 52 15.77 -94.70 -96.15
N PRO A 53 15.84 -95.88 -95.54
CA PRO A 53 16.26 -96.02 -94.13
C PRO A 53 17.73 -95.67 -93.87
N LYS A 54 18.58 -95.54 -94.90
CA LYS A 54 20.03 -95.34 -94.73
C LYS A 54 20.50 -93.89 -94.93
N ASN A 55 19.66 -92.98 -95.42
CA ASN A 55 20.06 -91.58 -95.67
C ASN A 55 18.86 -90.63 -95.53
N VAL A 56 18.47 -90.33 -94.29
CA VAL A 56 17.40 -89.38 -93.96
C VAL A 56 18.04 -88.01 -93.66
N ASP A 57 18.03 -87.08 -94.62
CA ASP A 57 18.41 -85.69 -94.39
C ASP A 57 17.22 -84.92 -93.78
N TRP A 58 17.19 -84.86 -92.44
CA TRP A 58 16.11 -84.21 -91.69
C TRP A 58 16.02 -82.70 -91.96
N ASN A 59 17.16 -82.05 -92.20
CA ASN A 59 17.21 -80.62 -92.47
C ASN A 59 16.57 -80.28 -93.83
N GLN A 60 16.84 -81.08 -94.86
CA GLN A 60 16.13 -80.94 -96.14
C GLN A 60 14.62 -81.14 -95.98
N MET A 61 14.20 -82.10 -95.14
CA MET A 61 12.77 -82.33 -94.92
C MET A 61 12.10 -81.17 -94.19
N LEU A 62 12.76 -80.57 -93.19
CA LEU A 62 12.27 -79.36 -92.51
C LEU A 62 12.17 -78.18 -93.49
N VAL A 63 13.11 -78.02 -94.42
CA VAL A 63 13.03 -76.98 -95.47
C VAL A 63 11.87 -77.24 -96.43
N LEU A 64 11.62 -78.49 -96.84
CA LEU A 64 10.47 -78.85 -97.67
C LEU A 64 9.14 -78.63 -96.95
N LEU A 65 9.06 -79.00 -95.67
CA LEU A 65 7.92 -78.70 -94.82
C LEU A 65 7.73 -77.19 -94.72
N LEU A 66 8.78 -76.40 -94.48
CA LEU A 66 8.70 -74.94 -94.43
C LEU A 66 8.19 -74.35 -95.75
N LYS A 67 8.49 -74.95 -96.90
CA LYS A 67 7.97 -74.51 -98.20
C LYS A 67 6.48 -74.81 -98.35
N LYS A 68 5.99 -75.87 -97.69
CA LYS A 68 4.58 -76.28 -97.67
C LYS A 68 3.78 -75.57 -96.57
N PHE A 69 4.45 -75.20 -95.49
CA PHE A 69 3.89 -74.55 -94.29
C PHE A 69 4.14 -73.04 -94.24
N GLY A 70 4.97 -72.55 -95.15
CA GLY A 70 5.18 -71.14 -95.39
C GLY A 70 3.80 -70.51 -95.43
N PRO A 71 3.55 -69.50 -94.59
CA PRO A 71 2.22 -69.00 -94.30
C PRO A 71 1.56 -68.83 -95.66
N GLU A 72 0.52 -69.65 -95.92
CA GLU A 72 -0.45 -69.36 -96.98
C GLU A 72 -0.57 -67.87 -96.95
N ALA A 73 -0.16 -67.22 -98.04
CA ALA A 73 -0.01 -65.79 -98.08
C ALA A 73 -1.32 -65.22 -97.56
N ARG A 74 -1.37 -64.88 -96.26
CA ARG A 74 -2.41 -64.07 -95.69
C ARG A 74 -2.27 -62.87 -96.57
N SER A 75 -3.24 -62.71 -97.47
CA SER A 75 -3.09 -61.76 -98.57
C SER A 75 -2.57 -60.49 -97.94
N GLU A 76 -1.56 -59.84 -98.51
CA GLU A 76 -0.87 -58.72 -97.88
C GLU A 76 -1.86 -57.71 -97.24
N LYS A 77 -3.05 -57.62 -97.83
CA LYS A 77 -4.31 -57.09 -97.30
C LYS A 77 -4.66 -57.45 -95.84
N GLU A 78 -4.66 -58.70 -95.39
CA GLU A 78 -4.91 -59.09 -93.99
C GLU A 78 -3.81 -58.62 -93.04
N ARG A 79 -2.54 -58.71 -93.45
CA ARG A 79 -1.42 -58.21 -92.64
C ARG A 79 -1.55 -56.69 -92.46
N LEU A 80 -1.84 -55.98 -93.55
CA LEU A 80 -2.13 -54.55 -93.54
C LEU A 80 -3.35 -54.22 -92.68
N LYS A 81 -4.45 -54.98 -92.77
CA LYS A 81 -5.62 -54.82 -91.88
C LYS A 81 -5.26 -54.94 -90.41
N ARG A 82 -4.42 -55.92 -90.04
CA ARG A 82 -3.98 -56.09 -88.64
C ARG A 82 -3.10 -54.94 -88.17
N ILE A 83 -2.16 -54.49 -89.01
CA ILE A 83 -1.31 -53.32 -88.70
C ILE A 83 -2.17 -52.08 -88.52
N LEU A 84 -3.12 -51.82 -89.42
CA LEU A 84 -4.07 -50.70 -89.32
C LEU A 84 -4.92 -50.78 -88.05
N SER A 85 -5.41 -51.98 -87.69
CA SER A 85 -6.15 -52.17 -86.45
C SER A 85 -5.32 -51.89 -85.20
N LEU A 86 -4.04 -52.31 -85.17
CA LEU A 86 -3.13 -52.03 -84.06
C LEU A 86 -2.76 -50.55 -83.99
N GLN A 87 -2.55 -49.90 -85.14
CA GLN A 87 -2.31 -48.46 -85.22
C GLN A 87 -3.50 -47.68 -84.68
N GLU A 88 -4.73 -48.07 -85.02
CA GLU A 88 -5.94 -47.43 -84.50
C GLU A 88 -6.09 -47.66 -82.99
N GLN A 89 -5.83 -48.88 -82.49
CA GLN A 89 -5.84 -49.16 -81.04
C GLN A 89 -4.80 -48.33 -80.27
N LEU A 90 -3.58 -48.20 -80.82
CA LEU A 90 -2.53 -47.37 -80.23
C LEU A 90 -2.92 -45.89 -80.24
N LYS A 91 -3.50 -45.41 -81.35
CA LYS A 91 -4.00 -44.04 -81.47
C LYS A 91 -5.05 -43.75 -80.41
N VAL A 92 -6.08 -44.59 -80.28
CA VAL A 92 -7.14 -44.43 -79.27
C VAL A 92 -6.56 -44.47 -77.85
N ARG A 93 -5.59 -45.35 -77.56
CA ARG A 93 -4.93 -45.40 -76.25
C ARG A 93 -4.16 -44.11 -75.95
N LEU A 94 -3.39 -43.61 -76.91
CA LEU A 94 -2.61 -42.39 -76.76
C LEU A 94 -3.52 -41.16 -76.61
N GLU A 95 -4.59 -41.07 -77.40
CA GLU A 95 -5.60 -40.02 -77.25
C GLU A 95 -6.26 -40.05 -75.86
N GLY A 96 -6.57 -41.24 -75.35
CA GLY A 96 -7.09 -41.41 -73.99
C GLY A 96 -6.12 -40.95 -72.91
N GLU A 97 -4.83 -41.28 -73.04
CA GLU A 97 -3.79 -40.86 -72.08
C GLU A 97 -3.52 -39.34 -72.16
N ILE A 98 -3.47 -38.78 -73.38
CA ILE A 98 -3.37 -37.34 -73.60
C ILE A 98 -4.53 -36.62 -72.94
N ASN A 99 -5.77 -37.08 -73.14
CA ASN A 99 -6.95 -36.46 -72.53
C ASN A 99 -6.92 -36.50 -71.00
N ARG A 100 -6.45 -37.60 -70.39
CA ARG A 100 -6.24 -37.69 -68.93
C ARG A 100 -5.19 -36.70 -68.44
N GLN A 101 -4.05 -36.61 -69.12
CA GLN A 101 -2.99 -35.67 -68.77
C GLN A 101 -3.45 -34.21 -68.91
N VAL A 102 -4.24 -33.90 -69.95
CA VAL A 102 -4.85 -32.57 -70.13
C VAL A 102 -5.81 -32.25 -68.98
N GLN A 103 -6.63 -33.20 -68.55
CA GLN A 103 -7.52 -33.02 -67.39
C GLN A 103 -6.72 -32.78 -66.09
N GLN A 104 -5.70 -33.59 -65.82
CA GLN A 104 -4.83 -33.43 -64.65
C GLN A 104 -4.10 -32.07 -64.66
N ASN A 105 -3.57 -31.66 -65.82
CA ASN A 105 -2.92 -30.37 -65.96
C ASN A 105 -3.89 -29.20 -65.73
N SER A 106 -5.14 -29.32 -66.19
CA SER A 106 -6.20 -28.32 -65.95
C SER A 106 -6.54 -28.18 -64.48
N GLU A 107 -6.60 -29.29 -63.74
CA GLU A 107 -6.82 -29.30 -62.29
C GLU A 107 -5.64 -28.66 -61.54
N LEU A 108 -4.40 -29.05 -61.87
CA LEU A 108 -3.19 -28.46 -61.28
C LEU A 108 -3.09 -26.95 -61.56
N PHE A 109 -3.43 -26.51 -62.76
CA PHE A 109 -3.45 -25.10 -63.12
C PHE A 109 -4.52 -24.32 -62.35
N SER A 110 -5.66 -24.95 -62.07
CA SER A 110 -6.72 -24.36 -61.25
C SER A 110 -6.30 -24.22 -59.78
N GLN A 111 -5.62 -25.23 -59.23
CA GLN A 111 -5.03 -25.18 -57.89
C GLN A 111 -3.94 -24.09 -57.79
N LEU A 112 -3.07 -23.99 -58.81
CA LEU A 112 -2.04 -22.96 -58.87
C LEU A 112 -2.65 -21.54 -58.81
N LYS A 113 -3.70 -21.28 -59.61
CA LYS A 113 -4.41 -20.00 -59.59
C LYS A 113 -5.04 -19.68 -58.23
N GLN A 114 -5.59 -20.69 -57.55
CA GLN A 114 -6.13 -20.50 -56.21
C GLN A 114 -5.02 -20.13 -55.22
N SER A 115 -3.89 -20.85 -55.23
CA SER A 115 -2.75 -20.54 -54.38
C SER A 115 -2.14 -19.16 -54.67
N GLU A 116 -2.06 -18.74 -55.93
CA GLU A 116 -1.64 -17.38 -56.29
C GLU A 116 -2.56 -16.32 -55.69
N SER A 117 -3.88 -16.55 -55.75
CA SER A 117 -4.85 -15.64 -55.11
C SER A 117 -4.70 -15.59 -53.59
N GLU A 118 -4.44 -16.73 -52.94
CA GLU A 118 -4.20 -16.80 -51.49
C GLU A 118 -2.91 -16.06 -51.10
N ILE A 119 -1.85 -16.17 -51.91
CA ILE A 119 -0.59 -15.44 -51.71
C ILE A 119 -0.82 -13.93 -51.77
N ILE A 120 -1.58 -13.43 -52.75
CA ILE A 120 -1.90 -12.01 -52.87
C ILE A 120 -2.67 -11.52 -51.64
N GLN A 121 -3.65 -12.29 -51.15
CA GLN A 121 -4.41 -11.94 -49.94
C GLN A 121 -3.52 -11.91 -48.69
N MET A 122 -2.60 -12.87 -48.55
CA MET A 122 -1.65 -12.89 -47.43
C MET A 122 -0.69 -11.70 -47.49
N GLN A 123 -0.22 -11.30 -48.66
CA GLN A 123 0.63 -10.11 -48.83
C GLN A 123 -0.10 -8.84 -48.39
N GLN A 124 -1.35 -8.64 -48.81
CA GLN A 124 -2.17 -7.50 -48.39
C GLN A 124 -2.40 -7.48 -46.86
N LEU A 125 -2.60 -8.65 -46.26
CA LEU A 125 -2.75 -8.76 -44.81
C LEU A 125 -1.45 -8.41 -44.06
N VAL A 126 -0.30 -8.83 -44.59
CA VAL A 126 1.02 -8.48 -44.05
C VAL A 126 1.23 -6.97 -44.11
N GLU A 127 1.02 -6.33 -45.25
CA GLU A 127 1.13 -4.88 -45.40
C GLU A 127 0.21 -4.12 -44.40
N ALA A 128 -1.04 -4.57 -44.26
CA ALA A 128 -1.96 -3.98 -43.29
C ALA A 128 -1.47 -4.12 -41.84
N LYS A 129 -0.83 -5.24 -41.50
CA LYS A 129 -0.25 -5.48 -40.17
C LYS A 129 1.02 -4.68 -39.93
N GLU A 130 1.86 -4.48 -40.94
CA GLU A 130 3.04 -3.61 -40.86
C GLU A 130 2.64 -2.16 -40.59
N HIS A 131 1.62 -1.64 -41.27
CA HIS A 131 1.07 -0.31 -40.99
C HIS A 131 0.51 -0.19 -39.57
N GLN A 132 -0.17 -1.25 -39.07
CA GLN A 132 -0.67 -1.28 -37.69
C GLN A 132 0.49 -1.24 -36.67
N ILE A 133 1.57 -1.98 -36.92
CA ILE A 133 2.77 -2.00 -36.08
C ILE A 133 3.44 -0.63 -36.07
N GLU A 134 3.56 0.02 -37.23
CA GLU A 134 4.14 1.36 -37.34
C GLU A 134 3.34 2.40 -36.54
N ALA A 135 2.00 2.35 -36.61
CA ALA A 135 1.13 3.23 -35.83
C ALA A 135 1.28 3.02 -34.32
N LEU A 136 1.34 1.76 -33.86
CA LEU A 136 1.56 1.43 -32.45
C LEU A 136 2.95 1.87 -31.96
N ASN A 137 3.99 1.75 -32.80
CA ASN A 137 5.33 2.22 -32.46
C ASN A 137 5.39 3.75 -32.31
N LYS A 138 4.66 4.50 -33.16
CA LYS A 138 4.52 5.96 -33.02
C LYS A 138 3.83 6.34 -31.69
N GLN A 139 2.77 5.61 -31.31
CA GLN A 139 2.10 5.81 -30.02
C GLN A 139 3.02 5.50 -28.84
N LEU A 140 3.77 4.40 -28.90
CA LEU A 140 4.73 4.02 -27.87
C LEU A 140 5.81 5.10 -27.69
N HIS A 141 6.32 5.66 -28.80
CA HIS A 141 7.29 6.74 -28.75
C HIS A 141 6.70 8.00 -28.10
N ALA A 142 5.46 8.38 -28.46
CA ALA A 142 4.79 9.54 -27.86
C ALA A 142 4.60 9.37 -26.34
N ILE A 143 4.22 8.16 -25.89
CA ILE A 143 4.07 7.84 -24.47
C ILE A 143 5.42 7.89 -23.75
N LYS A 144 6.50 7.37 -24.35
CA LYS A 144 7.85 7.45 -23.77
C LYS A 144 8.30 8.89 -23.58
N GLU A 145 8.08 9.76 -24.56
CA GLU A 145 8.40 11.19 -24.46
C GLU A 145 7.55 11.89 -23.39
N ALA A 146 6.25 11.60 -23.32
CA ALA A 146 5.38 12.14 -22.27
C ALA A 146 5.83 11.69 -20.86
N ASN A 147 6.19 10.41 -20.71
CA ASN A 147 6.66 9.87 -19.45
C ASN A 147 8.02 10.48 -19.05
N LYS A 148 8.92 10.69 -20.01
CA LYS A 148 10.19 11.38 -19.78
C LYS A 148 9.95 12.81 -19.26
N LYS A 149 9.04 13.57 -19.88
CA LYS A 149 8.68 14.91 -19.40
C LYS A 149 8.11 14.90 -17.98
N LEU A 150 7.23 13.94 -17.66
CA LEU A 150 6.68 13.79 -16.31
C LEU A 150 7.76 13.48 -15.27
N ILE A 151 8.75 12.64 -15.63
CA ILE A 151 9.90 12.34 -14.77
C ILE A 151 10.74 13.61 -14.57
N GLU A 152 11.07 14.33 -15.64
CA GLU A 152 11.80 15.60 -15.57
C GLU A 152 11.06 16.64 -14.73
N GLU A 153 9.73 16.76 -14.88
CA GLU A 153 8.89 17.63 -14.04
C GLU A 153 8.93 17.21 -12.57
N HIS A 154 8.80 15.91 -12.27
CA HIS A 154 8.85 15.38 -10.91
C HIS A 154 10.25 15.52 -10.27
N GLU A 155 11.32 15.38 -11.04
CA GLU A 155 12.70 15.63 -10.59
C GLU A 155 12.97 17.12 -10.41
N SER A 156 12.36 17.98 -11.24
CA SER A 156 12.47 19.44 -11.13
C SER A 156 11.71 20.01 -9.93
N ILE A 157 10.60 19.37 -9.54
CA ILE A 157 9.96 19.63 -8.26
C ILE A 157 10.89 19.04 -7.21
N ASN A 158 11.80 19.88 -6.73
CA ASN A 158 12.73 19.50 -5.67
C ASN A 158 11.94 19.37 -4.36
N VAL A 159 11.26 18.23 -4.20
CA VAL A 159 10.49 17.88 -3.00
C VAL A 159 11.37 18.04 -1.76
N GLU A 160 12.68 17.80 -1.89
CA GLU A 160 13.64 18.01 -0.82
C GLU A 160 13.80 19.50 -0.46
N GLU A 161 13.85 20.41 -1.44
CA GLU A 161 13.82 21.86 -1.19
C GLU A 161 12.51 22.32 -0.56
N LEU A 162 11.36 21.83 -1.06
CA LEU A 162 10.06 22.16 -0.48
C LEU A 162 9.92 21.65 0.97
N LEU A 163 10.43 20.45 1.26
CA LEU A 163 10.47 19.91 2.61
C LEU A 163 11.42 20.70 3.52
N LYS A 164 12.59 21.11 3.01
CA LYS A 164 13.52 21.99 3.73
C LYS A 164 12.91 23.36 4.01
N GLU A 165 12.21 23.94 3.04
CA GLU A 165 11.50 25.21 3.22
C GLU A 165 10.39 25.08 4.27
N TYR A 166 9.59 24.02 4.20
CA TYR A 166 8.56 23.73 5.19
C TYR A 166 9.13 23.51 6.60
N GLU A 167 10.24 22.78 6.72
CA GLU A 167 10.94 22.57 7.98
C GLU A 167 11.44 23.90 8.58
N VAL A 168 12.02 24.78 7.76
CA VAL A 168 12.44 26.14 8.17
C VAL A 168 11.24 26.94 8.67
N GLN A 169 10.11 26.94 7.95
CA GLN A 169 8.89 27.63 8.36
C GLN A 169 8.34 27.11 9.69
N CYS A 170 8.33 25.78 9.90
CA CYS A 170 7.92 25.19 11.17
C CYS A 170 8.84 25.60 12.31
N ASN A 171 10.16 25.57 12.11
CA ASN A 171 11.14 25.97 13.11
C ASN A 171 11.01 27.46 13.47
N GLU A 172 10.79 28.33 12.49
CA GLU A 172 10.55 29.75 12.73
C GLU A 172 9.25 30.00 13.51
N ALA A 173 8.18 29.26 13.20
CA ALA A 173 6.91 29.35 13.92
C ALA A 173 7.03 28.87 15.38
N ILE A 174 7.76 27.78 15.61
CA ILE A 174 8.06 27.28 16.97
C ILE A 174 8.86 28.32 17.74
N TYR A 175 9.92 28.88 17.15
CA TYR A 175 10.75 29.90 17.77
C TYR A 175 9.93 31.14 18.17
N LYS A 176 9.08 31.66 17.27
CA LYS A 176 8.18 32.80 17.56
C LYS A 176 7.20 32.49 18.69
N ARG A 177 6.62 31.28 18.71
CA ARG A 177 5.73 30.84 19.77
C ARG A 177 6.45 30.79 21.13
N ASP A 178 7.65 30.22 21.16
CA ASP A 178 8.41 30.06 22.39
C ASP A 178 8.87 31.43 22.95
N GLN A 179 9.25 32.38 22.08
CA GLN A 179 9.48 33.77 22.48
C GLN A 179 8.23 34.41 23.10
N HIS A 180 7.05 34.25 22.47
CA HIS A 180 5.81 34.79 23.00
C HIS A 180 5.46 34.20 24.37
N ILE A 181 5.61 32.87 24.53
CA ILE A 181 5.41 32.18 25.80
C ILE A 181 6.36 32.75 26.87
N GLN A 182 7.64 32.94 26.54
CA GLN A 182 8.62 33.52 27.45
C GLN A 182 8.22 34.92 27.91
N THR A 183 7.84 35.81 26.99
CA THR A 183 7.37 37.17 27.33
C THR A 183 6.15 37.13 28.26
N VAL A 184 5.15 36.28 27.98
CA VAL A 184 3.97 36.14 28.85
C VAL A 184 4.33 35.66 30.26
N PHE A 185 5.30 34.74 30.38
CA PHE A 185 5.79 34.30 31.68
C PHE A 185 6.55 35.40 32.43
N GLU A 186 7.42 36.15 31.74
CA GLU A 186 8.15 37.29 32.31
C GLU A 186 7.21 38.38 32.80
N ASP A 187 6.20 38.75 32.01
CA ASP A 187 5.18 39.74 32.39
C ASP A 187 4.39 39.29 33.63
N LYS A 188 4.00 38.01 33.67
CA LYS A 188 3.26 37.44 34.81
C LYS A 188 4.12 37.35 36.06
N LEU A 189 5.41 37.04 35.93
CA LEU A 189 6.37 37.06 37.05
C LEU A 189 6.54 38.49 37.58
N ALA A 190 6.73 39.48 36.71
CA ALA A 190 6.86 40.88 37.10
C ALA A 190 5.61 41.40 37.84
N LEU A 191 4.41 41.01 37.39
CA LEU A 191 3.16 41.34 38.07
C LEU A 191 3.10 40.71 39.47
N LYS A 192 3.50 39.44 39.62
CA LYS A 192 3.54 38.78 40.93
C LYS A 192 4.60 39.37 41.86
N ASP A 193 5.75 39.78 41.35
CA ASP A 193 6.76 40.49 42.14
C ASP A 193 6.24 41.85 42.64
N GLY A 194 5.41 42.52 41.83
CA GLY A 194 4.66 43.72 42.22
C GLY A 194 3.69 43.48 43.39
N GLU A 195 2.83 42.46 43.27
CA GLU A 195 1.89 42.05 44.35
C GLU A 195 2.64 41.66 45.64
N ILE A 196 3.77 40.93 45.52
CA ILE A 196 4.62 40.57 46.65
C ILE A 196 5.18 41.83 47.33
N SER A 197 5.64 42.81 46.54
CA SER A 197 6.17 44.07 47.07
C SER A 197 5.11 44.88 47.80
N GLU A 198 3.88 44.94 47.26
CA GLU A 198 2.73 45.61 47.88
C GLU A 198 2.35 44.94 49.20
N THR A 199 2.19 43.61 49.21
CA THR A 199 1.85 42.85 50.42
C THR A 199 2.93 42.97 51.51
N GLN A 200 4.21 43.02 51.13
CA GLN A 200 5.30 43.30 52.07
C GLN A 200 5.22 44.72 52.67
N SER A 201 4.81 45.71 51.89
CA SER A 201 4.59 47.09 52.36
C SER A 201 3.44 47.13 53.38
N LEU A 202 2.30 46.50 53.05
CA LEU A 202 1.15 46.38 53.95
C LEU A 202 1.52 45.66 55.25
N LEU A 203 2.29 44.57 55.17
CA LEU A 203 2.78 43.85 56.35
C LEU A 203 3.62 44.74 57.26
N LYS A 204 4.57 45.52 56.70
CA LYS A 204 5.40 46.47 57.46
C LYS A 204 4.55 47.55 58.15
N THR A 205 3.49 48.03 57.48
CA THR A 205 2.57 49.01 58.07
C THR A 205 1.78 48.40 59.23
N ALA A 206 1.20 47.20 59.04
CA ALA A 206 0.49 46.49 60.09
C ALA A 206 1.39 46.15 61.30
N GLU A 207 2.67 45.84 61.07
CA GLU A 207 3.65 45.63 62.15
C GLU A 207 3.90 46.91 62.96
N LYS A 208 4.01 48.07 62.29
CA LYS A 208 4.16 49.38 62.97
C LYS A 208 2.91 49.70 63.80
N GLU A 209 1.72 49.49 63.25
CA GLU A 209 0.45 49.68 63.96
C GLU A 209 0.34 48.76 65.18
N LYS A 210 0.66 47.47 65.03
CA LYS A 210 0.72 46.51 66.13
C LYS A 210 1.69 46.97 67.23
N GLN A 211 2.86 47.50 66.87
CA GLN A 211 3.82 48.05 67.84
C GLN A 211 3.27 49.30 68.54
N ALA A 212 2.60 50.19 67.81
CA ALA A 212 1.95 51.39 68.38
C ALA A 212 0.84 50.99 69.37
N LEU A 213 -0.02 50.05 69.00
CA LEU A 213 -1.06 49.49 69.87
C LEU A 213 -0.47 48.82 71.12
N LYS A 214 0.63 48.06 70.97
CA LYS A 214 1.32 47.46 72.13
C LYS A 214 1.86 48.51 73.10
N LYS A 215 2.40 49.63 72.59
CA LYS A 215 2.85 50.77 73.42
C LYS A 215 1.67 51.45 74.11
N ALA A 216 0.58 51.70 73.39
CA ALA A 216 -0.64 52.28 73.94
C ALA A 216 -1.26 51.40 75.04
N TYR A 217 -1.38 50.10 74.78
CA TYR A 217 -1.84 49.13 75.76
C TYR A 217 -0.99 49.15 77.04
N LYS A 218 0.35 49.20 76.91
CA LYS A 218 1.25 49.31 78.06
C LYS A 218 1.01 50.60 78.87
N LEU A 219 0.74 51.73 78.20
CA LEU A 219 0.40 52.98 78.88
C LEU A 219 -0.93 52.89 79.63
N VAL A 220 -1.95 52.30 79.01
CA VAL A 220 -3.27 52.09 79.64
C VAL A 220 -3.14 51.17 80.86
N VAL A 221 -2.45 50.04 80.75
CA VAL A 221 -2.21 49.12 81.87
C VAL A 221 -1.47 49.81 83.02
N ASN A 222 -0.43 50.59 82.72
CA ASN A 222 0.29 51.36 83.74
C ASN A 222 -0.60 52.43 84.40
N SER A 223 -1.47 53.10 83.63
CA SER A 223 -2.42 54.07 84.17
C SER A 223 -3.43 53.37 85.10
N LEU A 224 -3.99 52.25 84.66
CA LEU A 224 -4.92 51.45 85.45
C LEU A 224 -4.30 50.98 86.77
N GLN A 225 -3.05 50.51 86.74
CA GLN A 225 -2.32 50.13 87.96
C GLN A 225 -2.12 51.31 88.92
N LYS A 226 -1.84 52.52 88.41
CA LYS A 226 -1.77 53.72 89.24
C LYS A 226 -3.12 54.07 89.86
N HIS A 227 -4.21 54.01 89.08
CA HIS A 227 -5.56 54.19 89.60
C HIS A 227 -5.87 53.17 90.70
N GLN A 228 -5.64 51.88 90.47
CA GLN A 228 -5.86 50.84 91.48
C GLN A 228 -5.07 51.10 92.77
N LYS A 229 -3.80 51.53 92.65
CA LYS A 229 -2.99 51.90 93.81
C LYS A 229 -3.56 53.11 94.56
N LEU A 230 -3.99 54.15 93.85
CA LEU A 230 -4.63 55.32 94.46
C LEU A 230 -5.96 54.98 95.12
N THR A 231 -6.78 54.13 94.49
CA THR A 231 -8.06 53.65 95.05
C THR A 231 -7.84 52.89 96.35
N THR A 232 -6.92 51.92 96.37
CA THR A 232 -6.57 51.19 97.61
C THR A 232 -6.00 52.11 98.69
N GLU A 233 -5.18 53.09 98.32
CA GLU A 233 -4.69 54.10 99.24
C GLU A 233 -5.78 55.03 99.80
N ILE A 234 -6.85 55.28 99.05
CA ILE A 234 -8.03 56.04 99.48
C ILE A 234 -8.90 55.19 100.39
N GLU A 235 -9.14 53.92 100.05
CA GLU A 235 -9.86 52.96 100.90
C GLU A 235 -9.21 52.86 102.29
N ILE A 236 -7.88 52.76 102.36
CA ILE A 236 -7.13 52.77 103.64
C ILE A 236 -7.31 54.08 104.43
N ASP A 237 -7.38 55.23 103.74
CA ASP A 237 -7.58 56.51 104.42
C ASP A 237 -9.04 56.66 104.92
N PHE A 238 -10.01 56.09 104.20
CA PHE A 238 -11.39 55.99 104.66
C PHE A 238 -11.53 55.10 105.89
N THR A 239 -10.90 53.91 105.91
CA THR A 239 -10.94 53.05 107.11
C THR A 239 -10.32 53.73 108.32
N LYS A 240 -9.23 54.49 108.15
CA LYS A 240 -8.66 55.31 109.23
C LYS A 240 -9.59 56.42 109.70
N LEU A 241 -10.33 57.06 108.78
CA LEU A 241 -11.35 58.03 109.17
C LEU A 241 -12.45 57.37 110.00
N ASP A 242 -12.91 56.18 109.59
CA ASP A 242 -13.90 55.42 110.35
C ASP A 242 -13.37 55.04 111.74
N GLU A 243 -12.11 54.62 111.87
CA GLU A 243 -11.45 54.36 113.15
C GLU A 243 -11.38 55.63 114.02
N ILE A 244 -10.99 56.77 113.45
CA ILE A 244 -10.94 58.04 114.17
C ILE A 244 -12.35 58.44 114.63
N ILE A 245 -13.37 58.30 113.78
CA ILE A 245 -14.76 58.59 114.14
C ILE A 245 -15.22 57.68 115.27
N ALA A 246 -14.91 56.38 115.21
CA ALA A 246 -15.21 55.42 116.27
C ALA A 246 -14.57 55.83 117.62
N THR A 247 -13.31 56.29 117.62
CA THR A 247 -12.65 56.75 118.86
C THR A 247 -13.31 57.98 119.50
N ILE A 248 -13.95 58.86 118.73
CA ILE A 248 -14.71 59.99 119.29
C ILE A 248 -15.92 59.50 120.08
N PHE A 249 -16.59 58.46 119.57
CA PHE A 249 -17.77 57.89 120.24
C PHE A 249 -17.39 57.21 121.56
N ASP A 250 -16.15 56.70 121.68
CA ASP A 250 -15.65 56.12 122.93
C ASP A 250 -15.08 57.16 123.92
N GLU A 251 -14.47 58.27 123.44
CA GLU A 251 -13.88 59.32 124.29
C GLU A 251 -14.92 60.33 124.84
N THR A 252 -15.95 59.85 125.53
CA THR A 252 -16.96 60.68 126.21
C THR A 252 -16.50 61.26 127.57
N LYS A 253 -15.23 61.08 127.97
CA LYS A 253 -14.75 61.45 129.32
C LYS A 253 -13.87 62.70 129.42
N ASN A 254 -13.41 63.30 128.30
CA ASN A 254 -12.67 64.58 128.35
C ASN A 254 -12.82 65.41 127.06
N PRO A 255 -13.91 66.19 126.93
CA PRO A 255 -14.35 66.74 125.64
C PRO A 255 -13.44 67.83 125.04
N LYS A 256 -12.56 68.48 125.82
CA LYS A 256 -11.78 69.61 125.30
C LYS A 256 -10.45 69.22 124.65
N THR A 257 -9.75 68.21 125.16
CA THR A 257 -8.45 67.78 124.61
C THR A 257 -8.60 66.76 123.48
N GLY A 258 -9.52 65.79 123.60
CA GLY A 258 -9.80 64.81 122.55
C GLY A 258 -10.27 65.47 121.26
N PHE A 259 -11.20 66.44 121.37
CA PHE A 259 -11.76 67.13 120.20
C PHE A 259 -10.73 67.95 119.41
N THR A 260 -9.75 68.56 120.09
CA THR A 260 -8.72 69.37 119.40
C THR A 260 -7.73 68.48 118.64
N ASN A 261 -7.37 67.34 119.22
CA ASN A 261 -6.54 66.33 118.55
C ASN A 261 -7.31 65.66 117.40
N PHE A 262 -8.60 65.37 117.60
CA PHE A 262 -9.50 64.87 116.56
C PHE A 262 -9.54 65.82 115.37
N ILE A 263 -9.85 67.11 115.57
CA ILE A 263 -9.90 68.10 114.48
C ILE A 263 -8.56 68.13 113.73
N LYS A 264 -7.43 68.10 114.44
CA LYS A 264 -6.11 68.06 113.81
C LYS A 264 -5.89 66.79 112.97
N GLN A 265 -6.29 65.62 113.47
CA GLN A 265 -6.17 64.38 112.70
C GLN A 265 -7.13 64.36 111.52
N PHE A 266 -8.39 64.76 111.72
CA PHE A 266 -9.41 64.84 110.69
C PHE A 266 -9.00 65.79 109.57
N GLU A 267 -8.59 67.03 109.87
CA GLU A 267 -8.14 67.98 108.86
C GLU A 267 -6.87 67.49 108.14
N LYS A 268 -5.97 66.79 108.84
CA LYS A 268 -4.80 66.17 108.22
C LYS A 268 -5.19 65.04 107.25
N THR A 269 -6.15 64.19 107.62
CA THR A 269 -6.61 63.08 106.77
C THR A 269 -7.47 63.61 105.61
N LYS A 270 -8.33 64.59 105.86
CA LYS A 270 -9.08 65.32 104.83
C LYS A 270 -8.16 65.98 103.81
N ALA A 271 -7.12 66.68 104.25
CA ALA A 271 -6.15 67.29 103.33
C ALA A 271 -5.43 66.23 102.46
N LYS A 272 -5.10 65.06 103.04
CA LYS A 272 -4.54 63.93 102.27
C LYS A 272 -5.54 63.37 101.26
N LEU A 273 -6.79 63.17 101.68
CA LEU A 273 -7.86 62.63 100.84
C LEU A 273 -8.16 63.58 99.67
N THR A 274 -8.30 64.89 99.94
CA THR A 274 -8.49 65.91 98.89
C THR A 274 -7.33 65.91 97.91
N LYS A 275 -6.09 65.74 98.38
CA LYS A 275 -4.91 65.64 97.50
C LYS A 275 -4.96 64.39 96.62
N LYS A 276 -5.30 63.23 97.18
CA LYS A 276 -5.43 61.96 96.43
C LYS A 276 -6.60 61.99 95.44
N ILE A 277 -7.75 62.54 95.83
CA ILE A 277 -8.90 62.74 94.94
C ILE A 277 -8.49 63.65 93.78
N ALA A 278 -7.82 64.77 94.04
CA ALA A 278 -7.32 65.65 92.99
C ALA A 278 -6.30 64.96 92.07
N GLU A 279 -5.51 64.00 92.59
CA GLU A 279 -4.58 63.19 91.80
C GLU A 279 -5.32 62.18 90.90
N ILE A 280 -6.39 61.54 91.38
CA ILE A 280 -7.28 60.69 90.57
C ILE A 280 -7.98 61.50 89.49
N THR A 281 -8.56 62.66 89.84
CA THR A 281 -9.25 63.51 88.85
C THR A 281 -8.29 64.00 87.76
N LYS A 282 -7.02 64.26 88.10
CA LYS A 282 -5.99 64.58 87.10
C LYS A 282 -5.65 63.39 86.21
N LEU A 283 -5.66 62.16 86.75
CA LEU A 283 -5.43 60.96 85.96
C LEU A 283 -6.60 60.66 85.02
N ASP A 284 -7.86 60.85 85.46
CA ASP A 284 -9.06 60.69 84.62
C ASP A 284 -9.16 61.73 83.49
N HIS A 285 -8.41 62.83 83.57
CA HIS A 285 -8.35 63.85 82.52
C HIS A 285 -7.05 63.78 81.72
N SER A 286 -6.19 62.81 82.04
CA SER A 286 -5.00 62.47 81.25
C SER A 286 -5.27 61.38 80.21
N THR A 287 -6.54 61.11 79.91
CA THR A 287 -6.94 60.33 78.74
C THR A 287 -6.20 60.91 77.54
N PRO A 288 -5.42 60.10 76.80
CA PRO A 288 -4.74 60.60 75.62
C PRO A 288 -5.82 60.94 74.60
N THR A 289 -6.19 62.22 74.53
CA THR A 289 -7.16 62.82 73.60
C THR A 289 -6.62 62.85 72.17
N ASN A 290 -5.78 61.89 71.79
CA ASN A 290 -5.19 61.74 70.48
C ASN A 290 -5.51 60.34 69.90
N TYR A 291 -6.79 59.99 69.99
CA TYR A 291 -7.44 58.99 69.14
C TYR A 291 -8.62 59.66 68.41
N GLN A 292 -8.38 60.85 67.84
CA GLN A 292 -9.27 61.35 66.79
C GLN A 292 -8.92 60.61 65.50
N GLN A 293 -9.72 59.59 65.23
CA GLN A 293 -10.23 59.20 63.91
C GLN A 293 -9.36 59.59 62.70
N GLU A 294 -8.32 58.81 62.42
CA GLU A 294 -7.99 58.51 61.02
C GLU A 294 -8.50 57.10 60.72
N THR A 295 -9.76 57.04 60.31
CA THR A 295 -10.34 55.89 59.61
C THR A 295 -9.53 55.71 58.32
N PRO A 296 -8.82 54.58 58.09
CA PRO A 296 -8.35 54.29 56.75
C PRO A 296 -9.59 53.93 55.94
N ALA A 297 -9.96 54.81 55.01
CA ALA A 297 -10.91 54.51 53.95
C ALA A 297 -10.33 53.36 53.11
N SER A 298 -10.64 52.12 53.47
CA SER A 298 -10.36 50.91 52.67
C SER A 298 -11.28 49.77 53.11
N GLN A 299 -12.59 50.00 52.98
CA GLN A 299 -13.59 48.95 52.90
C GLN A 299 -14.55 49.33 51.78
N GLN A 300 -14.80 48.36 50.89
CA GLN A 300 -15.84 48.32 49.85
C GLN A 300 -15.50 48.89 48.47
N GLN A 301 -14.75 48.11 47.68
CA GLN A 301 -15.17 47.70 46.34
C GLN A 301 -14.35 46.46 45.91
N LEU A 302 -14.67 45.33 46.51
CA LEU A 302 -14.26 43.99 46.09
C LEU A 302 -15.57 43.27 45.72
N ASP A 303 -16.21 43.70 44.64
CA ASP A 303 -17.39 43.08 44.03
C ASP A 303 -17.62 43.73 42.65
N GLN A 304 -16.91 43.27 41.62
CA GLN A 304 -17.28 43.35 40.19
C GLN A 304 -16.24 42.67 39.27
N GLU A 305 -15.98 41.38 39.48
CA GLU A 305 -15.46 40.50 38.42
C GLU A 305 -16.28 39.21 38.41
N ASN A 306 -17.47 39.30 37.81
CA ASN A 306 -18.24 38.17 37.31
C ASN A 306 -19.04 38.68 36.11
N GLU A 307 -18.35 38.93 34.99
CA GLU A 307 -19.04 39.02 33.71
C GLU A 307 -19.62 37.64 33.37
N PRO A 308 -20.91 37.55 33.00
CA PRO A 308 -21.52 36.30 32.60
C PRO A 308 -21.04 35.97 31.19
N ILE A 309 -20.13 35.01 31.05
CA ILE A 309 -19.94 34.32 29.77
C ILE A 309 -21.27 33.61 29.46
N LYS A 310 -22.00 34.20 28.51
CA LYS A 310 -23.25 33.72 27.92
C LYS A 310 -23.20 32.21 27.65
N PRO A 311 -24.25 31.46 28.03
CA PRO A 311 -24.36 30.06 27.63
C PRO A 311 -24.60 29.98 26.11
N SER A 312 -23.65 29.38 25.39
CA SER A 312 -23.83 29.01 24.00
C SER A 312 -24.97 28.00 23.88
N LYS A 313 -26.05 28.44 23.24
CA LYS A 313 -27.19 27.62 22.84
C LYS A 313 -26.76 26.56 21.82
N LYS A 314 -27.29 25.36 22.04
CA LYS A 314 -27.57 24.28 21.07
C LYS A 314 -26.39 23.41 20.64
N SER A 315 -26.24 22.35 21.44
CA SER A 315 -26.02 20.98 20.99
C SER A 315 -26.75 20.66 19.68
N ASN A 316 -26.00 20.35 18.63
CA ASN A 316 -26.38 19.35 17.65
C ASN A 316 -25.25 18.33 17.56
N SER A 317 -25.63 17.10 17.87
CA SER A 317 -24.87 15.87 17.81
C SER A 317 -24.20 15.66 16.45
N SER A 318 -22.88 15.47 16.46
CA SER A 318 -22.18 14.72 15.42
C SER A 318 -20.95 14.10 16.05
N SER A 319 -20.96 12.77 16.02
CA SER A 319 -20.04 11.82 16.62
C SER A 319 -18.59 11.97 16.15
N LEU A 320 -17.65 12.07 17.11
CA LEU A 320 -16.27 11.63 16.90
C LEU A 320 -15.83 10.80 18.11
N PRO A 321 -15.34 9.57 17.92
CA PRO A 321 -14.82 8.76 19.01
C PRO A 321 -13.42 9.25 19.39
N ARG A 322 -13.28 9.78 20.61
CA ARG A 322 -11.98 9.89 21.30
C ARG A 322 -11.54 8.50 21.72
N GLY A 323 -10.80 7.83 20.85
CA GLY A 323 -9.91 6.73 21.19
C GLY A 323 -8.47 7.23 21.16
N THR A 324 -8.05 7.96 22.19
CA THR A 324 -6.63 8.28 22.42
C THR A 324 -5.96 7.04 23.03
N THR A 325 -5.47 6.15 22.17
CA THR A 325 -4.43 5.20 22.54
C THR A 325 -3.11 5.98 22.66
N GLN A 326 -2.63 6.09 23.89
CA GLN A 326 -1.25 6.50 24.15
C GLN A 326 -0.28 5.52 23.47
N PRO A 327 0.76 6.01 22.77
CA PRO A 327 1.89 5.17 22.44
C PRO A 327 2.70 4.94 23.72
N LYS A 328 2.61 3.73 24.29
CA LYS A 328 3.61 3.27 25.24
C LYS A 328 4.93 3.12 24.49
N SER A 329 5.83 4.08 24.70
CA SER A 329 7.26 3.95 24.47
C SER A 329 7.76 2.68 25.17
N ASN A 330 7.95 1.60 24.41
CA ASN A 330 8.77 0.42 24.77
C ASN A 330 8.90 -0.64 23.63
N SER A 331 8.51 -0.37 22.38
CA SER A 331 8.60 -1.35 21.28
C SER A 331 9.77 -1.17 20.30
N ILE A 332 10.65 -0.18 20.49
CA ILE A 332 11.78 0.10 19.59
C ILE A 332 12.89 -0.98 19.63
N ASN A 333 12.86 -1.94 20.57
CA ASN A 333 13.87 -3.02 20.65
C ASN A 333 13.43 -4.41 20.16
N ARG A 334 12.31 -4.54 19.41
CA ARG A 334 11.87 -5.87 18.91
C ARG A 334 11.84 -6.08 17.41
N VAL A 335 12.07 -5.07 16.58
CA VAL A 335 12.06 -5.23 15.11
C VAL A 335 13.46 -5.41 14.52
N SER A 336 14.54 -5.04 15.25
CA SER A 336 15.93 -5.32 14.83
C SER A 336 16.39 -6.78 15.04
N LYS A 337 15.46 -7.73 15.23
CA LYS A 337 15.74 -9.19 15.27
C LYS A 337 15.07 -9.98 14.15
N LEU A 338 14.50 -9.30 13.16
CA LEU A 338 13.97 -9.90 11.93
C LEU A 338 14.76 -9.44 10.69
N ILE A 339 15.98 -8.97 10.92
CA ILE A 339 17.02 -8.75 9.91
C ILE A 339 18.18 -9.67 10.29
N ASP A 340 17.93 -10.95 10.06
CA ASP A 340 18.79 -12.07 9.66
C ASP A 340 17.83 -13.05 8.97
#